data_AF-A0A2P8GIH3-F1
#
_entry.id   AF-A0A2P8GIH3-F1
#
_cell.length_a   1.000
_cell.length_b   1.000
_cell.length_c   1.000
_cell.angle_alpha   90.00
_cell.angle_beta   90.00
_cell.angle_gamma   90.00
#
_symmetry.space_group_name_H-M   'P 1'
#
loop_
_entity.id
_entity.type
_entity.pdbx_description
1 polymer ?
#
loop_
_entity_poly.entity_id
_entity_poly.type
_entity_poly.pdbx_seq_one_letter_code
_entity_poly.pdbx_strand_id
1 'polypeptide(L)'
;MKRNAMILSNRLDLIQKSLSDLAATHNLFVPAPDSQFMRRSCYHNVFASVETILWLHRQICCDRLLPDSESKFWAGELALLRGESYEFDGINGARIVPHHMSIIDSTRFTFRMVGKLVEKDLEAAFNQPDWLNFRNAVSTKSRLSHPRNQELLNVSEQDLKDLDDGLKWFTRQVGVIHQILKRMGRNPQTRVKNMN
;
A
#
# COMPACT_ATOMS: atom_id res chain seq x y z
N MET A 1 19.52 13.57 -11.85
CA MET A 1 18.35 14.22 -11.20
C MET A 1 17.09 14.29 -12.07
N LYS A 2 17.09 14.80 -13.31
CA LYS A 2 15.87 14.92 -14.15
C LYS A 2 15.12 13.60 -14.37
N ARG A 3 15.83 12.49 -14.56
CA ARG A 3 15.24 11.14 -14.72
C ARG A 3 14.47 10.68 -13.47
N ASN A 4 15.04 10.80 -12.29
CA ASN A 4 14.39 10.37 -11.03
C ASN A 4 13.13 11.20 -10.73
N ALA A 5 13.18 12.52 -11.00
CA ALA A 5 12.01 13.39 -10.85
C ALA A 5 10.86 12.99 -11.79
N MET A 6 11.18 12.62 -13.05
CA MET A 6 10.19 12.13 -14.01
C MET A 6 9.59 10.78 -13.57
N ILE A 7 10.41 9.82 -13.13
CA ILE A 7 9.94 8.52 -12.63
C ILE A 7 9.04 8.72 -11.39
N LEU A 8 9.43 9.60 -10.48
CA LEU A 8 8.64 9.94 -9.30
C LEU A 8 7.30 10.54 -9.69
N SER A 9 7.27 11.51 -10.61
CA SER A 9 6.02 12.10 -11.10
C SER A 9 5.10 11.05 -11.67
N ASN A 10 5.59 10.21 -12.58
CA ASN A 10 4.80 9.14 -13.19
C ASN A 10 4.20 8.19 -12.14
N ARG A 11 4.97 7.83 -11.10
CA ARG A 11 4.47 6.97 -10.01
C ARG A 11 3.41 7.64 -9.15
N LEU A 12 3.59 8.92 -8.86
CA LEU A 12 2.59 9.70 -8.14
C LEU A 12 1.29 9.80 -8.96
N ASP A 13 1.39 10.01 -10.26
CA ASP A 13 0.23 10.03 -11.16
C ASP A 13 -0.49 8.68 -11.22
N LEU A 14 0.28 7.57 -11.27
CA LEU A 14 -0.29 6.22 -11.16
C LEU A 14 -1.00 5.99 -9.83
N ILE A 15 -0.42 6.40 -8.70
CA ILE A 15 -1.08 6.34 -7.38
C ILE A 15 -2.38 7.14 -7.40
N GLN A 16 -2.36 8.36 -7.96
CA GLN A 16 -3.54 9.21 -8.04
C GLN A 16 -4.65 8.57 -8.91
N LYS A 17 -4.26 7.93 -10.02
CA LYS A 17 -5.19 7.17 -10.87
C LYS A 17 -5.76 5.97 -10.12
N SER A 18 -4.94 5.19 -9.42
CA SER A 18 -5.41 4.06 -8.61
C SER A 18 -6.35 4.49 -7.48
N LEU A 19 -6.13 5.64 -6.86
CA LEU A 19 -7.05 6.22 -5.86
C LEU A 19 -8.41 6.60 -6.49
N SER A 20 -8.37 7.19 -7.69
CA SER A 20 -9.58 7.53 -8.45
C SER A 20 -10.37 6.27 -8.81
N ASP A 21 -9.68 5.22 -9.29
CA ASP A 21 -10.30 3.96 -9.67
C ASP A 21 -10.86 3.21 -8.45
N LEU A 22 -10.17 3.28 -7.31
CA LEU A 22 -10.65 2.76 -6.03
C LEU A 22 -11.94 3.46 -5.58
N ALA A 23 -11.99 4.80 -5.66
CA ALA A 23 -13.18 5.57 -5.32
C ALA A 23 -14.35 5.28 -6.28
N ALA A 24 -14.08 5.15 -7.59
CA ALA A 24 -15.08 4.78 -8.58
C ALA A 24 -15.63 3.38 -8.34
N THR A 25 -14.75 2.41 -8.04
CA THR A 25 -15.11 1.04 -7.67
C THR A 25 -16.05 1.08 -6.48
N HIS A 26 -15.66 1.75 -5.40
CA HIS A 26 -16.50 1.89 -4.21
C HIS A 26 -17.90 2.46 -4.54
N ASN A 27 -17.95 3.54 -5.33
CA ASN A 27 -19.20 4.20 -5.72
C ASN A 27 -20.08 3.37 -6.67
N LEU A 28 -19.51 2.46 -7.47
CA LEU A 28 -20.27 1.58 -8.37
C LEU A 28 -21.03 0.48 -7.62
N PHE A 29 -20.56 0.09 -6.44
CA PHE A 29 -21.17 -0.99 -5.66
C PHE A 29 -22.19 -0.51 -4.61
N VAL A 30 -22.26 0.79 -4.32
CA VAL A 30 -23.28 1.39 -3.44
C VAL A 30 -24.69 1.42 -4.07
N PRO A 31 -24.88 1.67 -5.39
CA PRO A 31 -26.21 1.73 -6.02
C PRO A 31 -26.62 0.53 -6.89
N ALA A 32 -25.77 -0.49 -7.08
CA ALA A 32 -26.06 -1.65 -7.94
C ALA A 32 -27.09 -2.61 -7.30
N PRO A 33 -27.80 -3.45 -8.09
CA PRO A 33 -28.64 -4.51 -7.52
C PRO A 33 -27.79 -5.39 -6.62
N ASP A 34 -28.14 -5.33 -5.34
CA ASP A 34 -27.40 -5.91 -4.24
C ASP A 34 -27.41 -7.44 -4.34
N SER A 35 -26.29 -7.99 -4.82
CA SER A 35 -26.09 -9.43 -4.92
C SER A 35 -24.76 -9.81 -4.30
N GLN A 36 -24.71 -11.02 -3.75
CA GLN A 36 -23.50 -11.57 -3.17
C GLN A 36 -22.33 -11.64 -4.17
N PHE A 37 -22.62 -11.85 -5.46
CA PHE A 37 -21.63 -11.76 -6.53
C PHE A 37 -20.99 -10.37 -6.62
N MET A 38 -21.82 -9.32 -6.62
CA MET A 38 -21.35 -7.93 -6.70
C MET A 38 -20.57 -7.54 -5.44
N ARG A 39 -21.01 -7.95 -4.25
CA ARG A 39 -20.28 -7.70 -3.00
C ARG A 39 -18.88 -8.32 -2.99
N ARG A 40 -18.75 -9.60 -3.40
CA ARG A 40 -17.44 -10.25 -3.53
C ARG A 40 -16.56 -9.57 -4.57
N SER A 41 -17.15 -9.20 -5.71
CA SER A 41 -16.44 -8.49 -6.78
C SER A 41 -15.91 -7.13 -6.30
N CYS A 42 -16.69 -6.40 -5.50
CA CYS A 42 -16.24 -5.16 -4.85
C CYS A 42 -14.96 -5.40 -4.04
N TYR A 43 -14.99 -6.38 -3.14
CA TYR A 43 -13.84 -6.76 -2.32
C TYR A 43 -12.58 -7.07 -3.15
N HIS A 44 -12.69 -7.91 -4.19
CA HIS A 44 -11.55 -8.27 -5.03
C HIS A 44 -10.95 -7.06 -5.75
N ASN A 45 -11.79 -6.21 -6.35
CA ASN A 45 -11.33 -5.02 -7.08
C ASN A 45 -10.68 -3.99 -6.14
N VAL A 46 -11.32 -3.71 -5.01
CA VAL A 46 -10.79 -2.82 -3.99
C VAL A 46 -9.41 -3.25 -3.53
N PHE A 47 -9.24 -4.53 -3.16
CA PHE A 47 -7.96 -4.99 -2.64
C PHE A 47 -6.87 -5.11 -3.71
N ALA A 48 -7.23 -5.35 -4.97
CA ALA A 48 -6.28 -5.22 -6.09
C ALA A 48 -5.74 -3.79 -6.22
N SER A 49 -6.59 -2.77 -6.05
CA SER A 49 -6.15 -1.37 -6.03
C SER A 49 -5.27 -1.05 -4.82
N VAL A 50 -5.63 -1.55 -3.62
CA VAL A 50 -4.82 -1.39 -2.40
C VAL A 50 -3.41 -1.98 -2.60
N GLU A 51 -3.32 -3.22 -3.10
CA GLU A 51 -2.04 -3.89 -3.37
C GLU A 51 -1.20 -3.13 -4.40
N THR A 52 -1.83 -2.60 -5.45
CA THR A 52 -1.19 -1.76 -6.47
C THR A 52 -0.60 -0.48 -5.86
N ILE A 53 -1.37 0.22 -5.02
CA ILE A 53 -0.92 1.44 -4.35
C ILE A 53 0.25 1.16 -3.40
N LEU A 54 0.17 0.08 -2.62
CA LEU A 54 1.26 -0.34 -1.73
C LEU A 54 2.53 -0.66 -2.53
N TRP A 55 2.39 -1.39 -3.63
CA TRP A 55 3.52 -1.70 -4.51
C TRP A 55 4.16 -0.44 -5.09
N LEU A 56 3.38 0.53 -5.58
CA LEU A 56 3.92 1.79 -6.12
C LEU A 56 4.70 2.58 -5.06
N HIS A 57 4.22 2.64 -3.82
CA HIS A 57 4.98 3.27 -2.72
C HIS A 57 6.28 2.55 -2.41
N ARG A 58 6.28 1.20 -2.41
CA ARG A 58 7.51 0.43 -2.23
C ARG A 58 8.50 0.71 -3.35
N GLN A 59 8.05 0.81 -4.60
CA GLN A 59 8.91 1.14 -5.73
C GLN A 59 9.52 2.55 -5.57
N ILE A 60 8.75 3.54 -5.10
CA ILE A 60 9.29 4.88 -4.79
C ILE A 60 10.44 4.80 -3.77
N CYS A 61 10.29 3.97 -2.73
CA CYS A 61 11.33 3.75 -1.72
C CYS A 61 12.54 2.99 -2.28
N CYS A 62 12.30 1.90 -3.01
CA CYS A 62 13.33 1.03 -3.59
C CYS A 62 14.23 1.78 -4.57
N ASP A 63 13.63 2.55 -5.47
CA ASP A 63 14.37 3.25 -6.51
C ASP A 63 15.00 4.55 -6.03
N ARG A 64 14.86 4.86 -4.73
CA ARG A 64 15.58 5.96 -4.10
C ARG A 64 15.36 7.27 -4.87
N LEU A 65 14.10 7.49 -5.28
CA LEU A 65 13.77 8.57 -6.21
C LEU A 65 13.86 9.97 -5.59
N LEU A 66 14.00 10.04 -4.27
CA LEU A 66 14.22 11.28 -3.52
C LEU A 66 15.72 11.52 -3.27
N PRO A 67 16.16 12.79 -3.19
CA PRO A 67 17.53 13.12 -2.78
C PRO A 67 17.92 12.44 -1.46
N ASP A 68 19.20 12.09 -1.32
CA ASP A 68 19.81 11.53 -0.09
C ASP A 68 19.16 10.23 0.42
N SER A 69 18.53 9.45 -0.46
CA SER A 69 17.87 8.20 -0.08
C SER A 69 18.77 6.96 -0.21
N GLU A 70 20.00 7.10 -0.71
CA GLU A 70 20.92 5.97 -0.96
C GLU A 70 21.36 5.24 0.32
N SER A 71 21.44 5.94 1.45
CA SER A 71 21.86 5.39 2.74
C SER A 71 20.71 5.07 3.69
N LYS A 72 19.45 5.29 3.29
CA LYS A 72 18.30 5.19 4.20
C LYS A 72 17.83 3.77 4.47
N PHE A 73 18.10 2.82 3.57
CA PHE A 73 17.56 1.46 3.67
C PHE A 73 18.66 0.43 3.77
N TRP A 74 18.49 -0.52 4.69
CA TRP A 74 19.36 -1.68 4.84
C TRP A 74 19.05 -2.72 3.76
N ALA A 75 19.99 -3.63 3.49
CA ALA A 75 19.85 -4.62 2.43
C ALA A 75 18.56 -5.47 2.57
N GLY A 76 18.20 -5.88 3.78
CA GLY A 76 16.97 -6.63 4.04
C GLY A 76 15.70 -5.80 3.77
N GLU A 77 15.69 -4.52 4.09
CA GLU A 77 14.56 -3.63 3.79
C GLU A 77 14.40 -3.45 2.27
N LEU A 78 15.51 -3.32 1.53
CA LEU A 78 15.49 -3.24 0.07
C LEU A 78 14.96 -4.52 -0.58
N ALA A 79 15.34 -5.69 -0.05
CA ALA A 79 14.82 -6.97 -0.50
C ALA A 79 13.29 -7.04 -0.32
N LEU A 80 12.79 -6.68 0.86
CA LEU A 80 11.35 -6.63 1.14
C LEU A 80 10.61 -5.58 0.30
N LEU A 81 11.23 -4.42 0.01
CA LEU A 81 10.68 -3.41 -0.89
C LEU A 81 10.55 -3.92 -2.32
N ARG A 82 11.45 -4.81 -2.76
CA ARG A 82 11.40 -5.50 -4.06
C ARG A 82 10.45 -6.69 -4.07
N GLY A 83 10.00 -7.17 -2.91
CA GLY A 83 9.22 -8.39 -2.79
C GLY A 83 10.08 -9.64 -2.98
N GLU A 84 11.34 -9.59 -2.54
CA GLU A 84 12.33 -10.64 -2.68
C GLU A 84 12.68 -11.24 -1.30
N SER A 85 12.97 -12.53 -1.27
CA SER A 85 13.62 -13.23 -0.17
C SER A 85 14.80 -14.03 -0.72
N TYR A 86 15.78 -14.31 0.13
CA TYR A 86 16.95 -15.09 -0.24
C TYR A 86 16.92 -16.41 0.51
N GLU A 87 17.07 -17.51 -0.22
CA GLU A 87 17.15 -18.85 0.34
C GLU A 87 18.46 -19.51 -0.09
N PHE A 88 19.02 -20.36 0.75
CA PHE A 88 20.16 -21.19 0.37
C PHE A 88 19.64 -22.48 -0.27
N ASP A 89 20.03 -22.75 -1.52
CA ASP A 89 19.54 -23.90 -2.29
C ASP A 89 20.41 -25.17 -2.12
N GLY A 90 21.46 -25.09 -1.30
CA GLY A 90 22.36 -26.22 -1.02
C GLY A 90 23.40 -26.52 -2.10
N ILE A 91 23.27 -25.99 -3.32
CA ILE A 91 24.09 -26.38 -4.47
C ILE A 91 24.71 -25.16 -5.17
N ASN A 92 23.91 -24.18 -5.55
CA ASN A 92 24.33 -22.99 -6.28
C ASN A 92 24.48 -21.77 -5.36
N GLY A 93 24.21 -21.93 -4.07
CA GLY A 93 24.34 -20.88 -3.07
C GLY A 93 23.01 -20.19 -2.79
N ALA A 94 22.98 -18.86 -2.92
CA ALA A 94 21.78 -18.07 -2.65
C ALA A 94 20.89 -17.99 -3.90
N ARG A 95 19.60 -18.32 -3.75
CA ARG A 95 18.55 -18.07 -4.75
C ARG A 95 17.59 -16.99 -4.28
N ILE A 96 17.07 -16.21 -5.22
CA ILE A 96 15.99 -15.25 -4.97
C ILE A 96 14.65 -15.95 -5.12
N VAL A 97 13.77 -15.81 -4.13
CA VAL A 97 12.39 -16.28 -4.18
C VAL A 97 11.42 -15.12 -3.94
N PRO A 98 10.20 -15.16 -4.50
CA PRO A 98 9.17 -14.16 -4.19
C PRO A 98 8.85 -14.14 -2.71
N HIS A 99 8.86 -12.95 -2.11
CA HIS A 99 8.42 -12.75 -0.74
C HIS A 99 6.95 -12.29 -0.71
N HIS A 100 6.09 -13.10 -0.12
CA HIS A 100 4.68 -12.78 0.04
C HIS A 100 4.42 -12.19 1.44
N MET A 101 4.13 -10.90 1.51
CA MET A 101 3.60 -10.25 2.73
C MET A 101 2.09 -10.27 2.74
N SER A 102 1.49 -10.47 3.92
CA SER A 102 0.05 -10.20 4.11
C SER A 102 -0.26 -8.73 3.79
N ILE A 103 -1.50 -8.40 3.41
CA ILE A 103 -1.87 -6.99 3.14
C ILE A 103 -1.61 -6.11 4.37
N ILE A 104 -1.84 -6.64 5.59
CA ILE A 104 -1.59 -5.92 6.85
C ILE A 104 -0.10 -5.62 7.04
N ASP A 105 0.75 -6.63 6.89
CA ASP A 105 2.19 -6.46 7.07
C ASP A 105 2.77 -5.59 5.96
N SER A 106 2.32 -5.79 4.72
CA SER A 106 2.65 -4.98 3.55
C SER A 106 2.27 -3.50 3.78
N THR A 107 1.10 -3.22 4.36
CA THR A 107 0.66 -1.85 4.66
C THR A 107 1.57 -1.21 5.72
N ARG A 108 1.79 -1.90 6.84
CA ARG A 108 2.66 -1.41 7.93
C ARG A 108 4.09 -1.18 7.46
N PHE A 109 4.67 -2.18 6.79
CA PHE A 109 6.01 -2.11 6.24
C PHE A 109 6.15 -0.95 5.26
N THR A 110 5.23 -0.83 4.30
CA THR A 110 5.28 0.23 3.29
C THR A 110 5.19 1.61 3.93
N PHE A 111 4.28 1.82 4.87
CA PHE A 111 4.13 3.12 5.54
C PHE A 111 5.36 3.45 6.38
N ARG A 112 5.95 2.46 7.06
CA ARG A 112 7.21 2.63 7.78
C ARG A 112 8.35 3.02 6.86
N MET A 113 8.49 2.35 5.71
CA MET A 113 9.55 2.64 4.75
C MET A 113 9.39 4.03 4.12
N VAL A 114 8.16 4.41 3.79
CA VAL A 114 7.85 5.78 3.35
C VAL A 114 8.18 6.78 4.46
N GLY A 115 7.77 6.51 5.70
CA GLY A 115 8.07 7.36 6.86
C GLY A 115 9.57 7.57 7.05
N LYS A 116 10.36 6.50 6.94
CA LYS A 116 11.84 6.55 6.95
C LYS A 116 12.39 7.39 5.79
N LEU A 117 11.85 7.21 4.58
CA LEU A 117 12.23 7.98 3.39
C LEU A 117 12.00 9.48 3.58
N VAL A 118 10.86 9.85 4.16
CA VAL A 118 10.45 11.26 4.33
C VAL A 118 10.80 11.85 5.70
N GLU A 119 11.45 11.08 6.58
CA GLU A 119 11.73 11.40 7.99
C GLU A 119 10.49 11.88 8.75
N LYS A 120 9.41 11.11 8.66
CA LYS A 120 8.20 11.31 9.44
C LYS A 120 7.76 10.01 10.08
N ASP A 121 7.32 10.10 11.32
CA ASP A 121 6.63 9.00 11.96
C ASP A 121 5.20 8.88 11.39
N LEU A 122 4.95 7.76 10.72
CA LEU A 122 3.63 7.40 10.18
C LEU A 122 2.98 6.26 10.99
N GLU A 123 3.61 5.77 12.06
CA GLU A 123 3.10 4.66 12.86
C GLU A 123 1.87 5.05 13.67
N ALA A 124 1.73 6.32 14.04
CA ALA A 124 0.55 6.85 14.74
C ALA A 124 -0.77 6.58 13.99
N ALA A 125 -0.72 6.36 12.67
CA ALA A 125 -1.88 6.01 11.86
C ALA A 125 -2.54 4.67 12.26
N PHE A 126 -1.78 3.75 12.87
CA PHE A 126 -2.25 2.41 13.23
C PHE A 126 -2.94 2.32 14.60
N ASN A 127 -2.94 3.42 15.38
CA ASN A 127 -3.62 3.49 16.67
C ASN A 127 -5.05 4.05 16.56
N GLN A 128 -5.51 4.33 15.34
CA GLN A 128 -6.84 4.87 15.05
C GLN A 128 -7.89 3.75 15.05
N PRO A 129 -9.13 4.00 15.54
CA PRO A 129 -10.22 3.01 15.46
C PRO A 129 -10.44 2.46 14.04
N ASP A 130 -10.35 3.32 13.03
CA ASP A 130 -10.57 2.94 11.63
C ASP A 130 -9.56 1.91 11.10
N TRP A 131 -8.37 1.79 11.72
CA TRP A 131 -7.41 0.74 11.38
C TRP A 131 -7.96 -0.66 11.72
N LEU A 132 -8.78 -0.78 12.77
CA LEU A 132 -9.46 -2.04 13.07
C LEU A 132 -10.39 -2.44 11.93
N ASN A 133 -11.16 -1.50 11.38
CA ASN A 133 -12.07 -1.76 10.26
C ASN A 133 -11.30 -2.21 9.02
N PHE A 134 -10.17 -1.57 8.70
CA PHE A 134 -9.30 -2.02 7.61
C PHE A 134 -8.77 -3.45 7.83
N ARG A 135 -8.41 -3.82 9.07
CA ARG A 135 -8.00 -5.20 9.39
C ARG A 135 -9.13 -6.21 9.22
N ASN A 136 -10.34 -5.87 9.64
CA ASN A 136 -11.51 -6.72 9.46
C ASN A 136 -11.81 -6.91 7.97
N ALA A 137 -11.77 -5.85 7.16
CA ALA A 137 -11.93 -5.92 5.72
C ALA A 137 -10.87 -6.84 5.06
N VAL A 138 -9.60 -6.76 5.48
CA VAL A 138 -8.55 -7.67 4.98
C VAL A 138 -8.82 -9.12 5.39
N SER A 139 -9.31 -9.35 6.61
CA SER A 139 -9.73 -10.69 7.05
C SER A 139 -10.84 -11.25 6.16
N THR A 140 -11.85 -10.43 5.84
CA THR A 140 -12.90 -10.81 4.90
C THR A 140 -12.37 -11.08 3.50
N LYS A 141 -11.42 -10.29 2.97
CA LYS A 141 -10.75 -10.62 1.69
C LYS A 141 -10.04 -11.97 1.73
N SER A 142 -9.33 -12.27 2.82
CA SER A 142 -8.65 -13.55 3.00
C SER A 142 -9.65 -14.71 2.99
N ARG A 143 -10.74 -14.57 3.75
CA ARG A 143 -11.87 -15.51 3.77
C ARG A 143 -12.49 -15.75 2.39
N LEU A 144 -12.74 -14.68 1.62
CA LEU A 144 -13.31 -14.76 0.27
C LEU A 144 -12.36 -15.37 -0.76
N SER A 145 -11.05 -15.15 -0.59
CA SER A 145 -10.05 -15.69 -1.50
C SER A 145 -9.87 -17.19 -1.32
N HIS A 146 -9.98 -17.70 -0.09
CA HIS A 146 -9.71 -19.10 0.26
C HIS A 146 -10.89 -19.66 1.10
N PRO A 147 -12.10 -19.75 0.51
CA PRO A 147 -13.29 -20.17 1.24
C PRO A 147 -13.18 -21.65 1.62
N ARG A 148 -13.35 -21.96 2.90
CA ARG A 148 -13.38 -23.35 3.38
C ARG A 148 -14.75 -24.01 3.21
N ASN A 149 -15.79 -23.22 3.05
CA ASN A 149 -17.16 -23.65 2.79
C ASN A 149 -17.93 -22.54 2.05
N GLN A 150 -19.16 -22.85 1.62
CA GLN A 150 -19.99 -21.91 0.86
C GLN A 150 -20.50 -20.72 1.70
N GLU A 151 -20.73 -20.90 3.01
CA GLU A 151 -21.21 -19.83 3.88
C GLU A 151 -20.20 -18.69 3.99
N LEU A 152 -18.90 -19.02 3.97
CA LEU A 152 -17.80 -18.06 3.98
C LEU A 152 -17.72 -17.22 2.69
N LEU A 153 -18.49 -17.52 1.64
CA LEU A 153 -18.62 -16.65 0.46
C LEU A 153 -19.62 -15.51 0.66
N ASN A 154 -20.42 -15.54 1.73
CA ASN A 154 -21.37 -14.48 2.00
C ASN A 154 -20.68 -13.26 2.62
N VAL A 155 -20.97 -12.10 2.05
CA VAL A 155 -20.52 -10.79 2.51
C VAL A 155 -21.71 -10.11 3.18
N SER A 156 -21.60 -9.91 4.49
CA SER A 156 -22.61 -9.27 5.33
C SER A 156 -22.61 -7.74 5.18
N GLU A 157 -23.62 -7.06 5.72
CA GLU A 157 -23.61 -5.60 5.85
C GLU A 157 -22.43 -5.10 6.67
N GLN A 158 -22.09 -5.82 7.75
CA GLN A 158 -20.96 -5.45 8.59
C GLN A 158 -19.65 -5.56 7.82
N ASP A 159 -19.49 -6.58 6.98
CA ASP A 159 -18.33 -6.69 6.07
C ASP A 159 -18.24 -5.46 5.15
N LEU A 160 -19.35 -5.01 4.55
CA LEU A 160 -19.34 -3.83 3.68
C LEU A 160 -19.03 -2.55 4.46
N LYS A 161 -19.55 -2.41 5.68
CA LYS A 161 -19.26 -1.27 6.55
C LYS A 161 -17.78 -1.23 6.95
N ASP A 162 -17.21 -2.36 7.33
CA ASP A 162 -15.79 -2.46 7.68
C ASP A 162 -14.90 -2.14 6.49
N LEU A 163 -15.33 -2.54 5.28
CA LEU A 163 -14.66 -2.17 4.03
C LEU A 163 -14.68 -0.66 3.80
N ASP A 164 -15.86 -0.03 3.82
CA ASP A 164 -16.01 1.43 3.60
C ASP A 164 -15.19 2.25 4.60
N ASP A 165 -15.35 1.99 5.90
CA ASP A 165 -14.62 2.72 6.94
C ASP A 165 -13.11 2.45 6.90
N GLY A 166 -12.71 1.20 6.63
CA GLY A 166 -11.31 0.83 6.43
C GLY A 166 -10.68 1.53 5.22
N LEU A 167 -11.43 1.68 4.12
CA LEU A 167 -10.96 2.37 2.91
C LEU A 167 -10.86 3.88 3.10
N LYS A 168 -11.79 4.51 3.83
CA LYS A 168 -11.66 5.93 4.20
C LYS A 168 -10.38 6.18 4.98
N TRP A 169 -10.02 5.27 5.90
CA TRP A 169 -8.73 5.35 6.59
C TRP A 169 -7.56 5.18 5.62
N PHE A 170 -7.55 4.11 4.81
CA PHE A 170 -6.44 3.81 3.92
C PHE A 170 -6.18 4.95 2.92
N THR A 171 -7.24 5.43 2.25
CA THR A 171 -7.16 6.53 1.28
C THR A 171 -6.70 7.84 1.93
N ARG A 172 -7.14 8.14 3.16
CA ARG A 172 -6.66 9.29 3.93
C ARG A 172 -5.16 9.22 4.20
N GLN A 173 -4.66 8.07 4.66
CA GLN A 173 -3.22 7.89 4.92
C GLN A 173 -2.39 7.98 3.63
N VAL A 174 -2.85 7.33 2.56
CA VAL A 174 -2.20 7.42 1.25
C VAL A 174 -2.20 8.86 0.73
N GLY A 175 -3.30 9.61 0.92
CA GLY A 175 -3.37 11.02 0.56
C GLY A 175 -2.32 11.86 1.28
N VAL A 176 -2.15 11.66 2.59
CA VAL A 176 -1.10 12.32 3.38
C VAL A 176 0.29 12.01 2.82
N ILE A 177 0.59 10.72 2.58
CA ILE A 177 1.86 10.27 2.00
C ILE A 177 2.10 10.92 0.63
N HIS A 178 1.11 10.86 -0.25
CA HIS A 178 1.20 11.40 -1.61
C HIS A 178 1.53 12.90 -1.59
N GLN A 179 0.88 13.68 -0.72
CA GLN A 179 1.17 15.11 -0.56
C GLN A 179 2.60 15.37 -0.07
N ILE A 180 3.11 14.56 0.86
CA ILE A 180 4.49 14.68 1.35
C ILE A 180 5.48 14.40 0.21
N LEU A 181 5.31 13.28 -0.51
CA LEU A 181 6.19 12.88 -1.61
C LEU A 181 6.17 13.92 -2.74
N LYS A 182 5.00 14.45 -3.08
CA LYS A 182 4.84 15.50 -4.10
C LYS A 182 5.58 16.80 -3.72
N ARG A 183 5.53 17.19 -2.44
CA ARG A 183 6.27 18.36 -1.94
C ARG A 183 7.78 18.16 -2.01
N MET A 184 8.25 16.99 -1.59
CA MET A 184 9.67 16.64 -1.64
C MET A 184 10.22 16.56 -3.06
N GLY A 185 9.46 16.00 -4.00
CA GLY A 185 9.86 15.92 -5.41
C GLY A 185 9.98 17.28 -6.11
N ARG A 186 9.26 18.30 -5.62
CA ARG A 186 9.29 19.67 -6.17
C ARG A 186 10.40 20.55 -5.59
N ASN A 187 10.93 20.23 -4.41
CA ASN A 187 11.83 21.12 -3.69
C ASN A 187 13.10 20.37 -3.19
N PRO A 188 14.07 20.08 -4.07
CA PRO A 188 15.29 19.35 -3.69
C PRO A 188 16.21 20.11 -2.73
N GLN A 189 16.05 21.43 -2.59
CA GLN A 189 16.99 22.32 -1.90
C GLN A 189 16.62 22.64 -0.45
N THR A 190 15.47 22.19 0.08
CA THR A 190 14.97 22.66 1.39
C THR A 190 15.58 21.99 2.62
N ARG A 191 16.58 21.11 2.47
CA ARG A 191 17.14 20.35 3.61
C ARG A 191 18.53 20.75 4.10
N VAL A 192 19.29 21.54 3.35
CA VAL A 192 20.64 21.98 3.81
C VAL A 192 20.55 22.98 4.98
N LYS A 193 19.39 23.55 5.28
CA LYS A 193 19.26 24.61 6.30
C LYS A 193 18.86 24.17 7.72
N ASN A 194 18.59 22.88 7.96
CA ASN A 194 18.20 22.39 9.29
C ASN A 194 19.27 21.48 9.94
N MET A 195 20.51 21.51 9.46
CA MET A 195 21.66 20.80 10.04
C MET A 195 22.75 21.77 10.55
N ASN A 196 22.33 22.91 11.11
CA ASN A 196 23.19 23.73 11.98
C ASN A 196 22.49 23.91 13.32
#